data_AF-A0A7S2UUD4-F1
#
_entry.id   AF-A0A7S2UUD4-F1
#
_cell.length_a   1.000
_cell.length_b   1.000
_cell.length_c   1.000
_cell.angle_alpha   90.00
_cell.angle_beta   90.00
_cell.angle_gamma   90.00
#
_symmetry.space_group_name_H-M   'P 1'
#
loop_
_entity.id
_entity.type
_entity.pdbx_description
1 polymer ?
#
loop_
_entity_poly.entity_id
_entity_poly.type
_entity_poly.pdbx_seq_one_letter_code
_entity_poly.pdbx_strand_id
1 'polypeptide(L)'
;YQSNAFLQVGGSGLSVDTKFRFSSGLTAFQVSKADEFSALLKLEPGAKWRQQGDLLPGPLTLLSVDTGAGWVPLGGTAGKRGKVVATVYEDPRVTPSTIQHRNTHSHHITLTGQGFVKSPHVDHPQTTLKMDPPLQCPEDYTVTV
;
A
#
# COMPACT_ATOMS: atom_id res chain seq x y z
N TYR A 1 -2.26 10.18 -0.71
CA TYR A 1 -2.70 9.52 0.53
C TYR A 1 -2.27 8.07 0.42
N GLN A 2 -2.06 7.37 1.53
CA GLN A 2 -1.76 5.94 1.56
C GLN A 2 -2.78 5.35 2.53
N SER A 3 -3.85 4.80 1.96
CA SER A 3 -5.09 4.47 2.67
C SER A 3 -4.95 3.34 3.70
N ASN A 4 -3.98 2.44 3.54
CA ASN A 4 -3.72 1.40 4.51
C ASN A 4 -2.70 1.85 5.57
N ALA A 5 -3.19 2.09 6.79
CA ALA A 5 -2.38 2.46 7.94
C ALA A 5 -1.63 1.27 8.59
N PHE A 6 -1.91 0.03 8.17
CA PHE A 6 -1.33 -1.16 8.77
C PHE A 6 -0.29 -1.82 7.85
N LEU A 7 0.82 -2.23 8.44
CA LEU A 7 1.88 -3.00 7.77
C LEU A 7 2.28 -4.16 8.66
N GLN A 8 2.17 -5.38 8.14
CA GLN A 8 2.67 -6.56 8.82
C GLN A 8 4.10 -6.86 8.36
N VAL A 9 5.02 -7.03 9.31
CA VAL A 9 6.41 -7.41 9.08
C VAL A 9 6.65 -8.78 9.68
N GLY A 10 7.12 -9.73 8.87
CA GLY A 10 7.53 -11.06 9.34
C GLY A 10 9.01 -11.08 9.75
N GLY A 11 9.34 -11.89 10.75
CA GLY A 11 10.70 -12.04 11.28
C GLY A 11 10.80 -13.15 12.32
N SER A 12 11.79 -13.04 13.20
CA SER A 12 11.96 -13.89 14.39
C SER A 12 12.43 -13.04 15.57
N GLY A 13 12.02 -13.42 16.79
CA GLY A 13 12.34 -12.68 18.01
C GLY A 13 11.69 -11.30 18.11
N LEU A 14 10.57 -11.08 17.41
CA LEU A 14 9.84 -9.82 17.45
C LEU A 14 8.96 -9.74 18.71
N SER A 15 8.78 -8.53 19.23
CA SER A 15 7.97 -8.20 20.39
C SER A 15 7.35 -6.80 20.25
N VAL A 16 6.43 -6.44 21.14
CA VAL A 16 5.76 -5.12 21.09
C VAL A 16 6.75 -3.98 21.33
N ASP A 17 7.83 -4.24 22.06
CA ASP A 17 8.91 -3.28 22.34
C ASP A 17 9.91 -3.15 21.18
N THR A 18 9.74 -3.93 20.11
CA THR A 18 10.65 -3.92 18.98
C THR A 18 10.60 -2.59 18.24
N LYS A 19 11.77 -1.98 18.03
CA LYS A 19 11.92 -0.73 17.28
C LYS A 19 12.37 -1.01 15.86
N PHE A 20 11.77 -0.31 14.92
CA PHE A 20 12.06 -0.45 13.49
C PHE A 20 12.66 0.84 12.95
N ARG A 21 13.67 0.73 12.08
CA ARG A 21 14.27 1.88 11.40
C ARG A 21 14.15 1.74 9.89
N PHE A 22 13.35 2.62 9.28
CA PHE A 22 13.17 2.65 7.83
C PHE A 22 14.17 3.56 7.13
N SER A 23 14.47 3.28 5.87
CA SER A 23 15.35 4.12 5.04
C SER A 23 14.78 5.50 4.76
N SER A 24 13.44 5.61 4.75
CA SER A 24 12.72 6.87 4.60
C SER A 24 12.82 7.79 5.82
N GLY A 25 13.40 7.33 6.93
CA GLY A 25 13.40 8.05 8.20
C GLY A 25 12.04 8.12 8.87
N LEU A 26 11.09 7.25 8.46
CA LEU A 26 9.76 7.17 9.06
C LEU A 26 9.87 6.82 10.55
N THR A 27 9.21 7.62 11.40
CA THR A 27 9.13 7.44 12.86
C THR A 27 7.70 7.52 13.40
N ALA A 28 6.76 8.08 12.63
CA ALA A 28 5.36 8.29 13.02
C ALA A 28 4.52 6.99 12.87
N PHE A 29 4.92 5.94 13.58
CA PHE A 29 4.22 4.66 13.63
C PHE A 29 4.44 3.99 14.99
N GLN A 30 3.54 3.06 15.34
CA GLN A 30 3.62 2.24 16.55
C GLN A 30 3.44 0.75 16.21
N VAL A 31 4.06 -0.13 17.01
CA VAL A 31 3.81 -1.57 16.93
C VAL A 31 2.50 -1.85 17.66
N SER A 32 1.43 -2.12 16.91
CA SER A 32 0.10 -2.36 17.48
C SER A 32 -0.05 -3.77 18.04
N LYS A 33 0.61 -4.75 17.41
CA LYS A 33 0.65 -6.16 17.84
C LYS A 33 1.98 -6.73 17.42
N ALA A 34 2.54 -7.63 18.22
CA ALA A 34 3.69 -8.41 17.80
C ALA A 34 3.66 -9.78 18.48
N ASP A 35 4.01 -10.78 17.69
CA ASP A 35 4.30 -12.14 18.08
C ASP A 35 5.78 -12.41 17.77
N GLU A 36 6.31 -13.55 18.20
CA GLU A 36 7.71 -13.93 17.95
C GLU A 36 8.07 -13.87 16.45
N PHE A 37 7.12 -14.14 15.56
CA PHE A 37 7.34 -14.22 14.12
C PHE A 37 6.79 -13.04 13.31
N SER A 38 5.97 -12.17 13.90
CA SER A 38 5.34 -11.09 13.14
C SER A 38 5.02 -9.87 13.98
N ALA A 39 5.19 -8.69 13.41
CA ALA A 39 4.81 -7.42 14.02
C ALA A 39 3.86 -6.65 13.10
N LEU A 40 2.72 -6.23 13.64
CA LEU A 40 1.77 -5.35 12.99
C LEU A 40 2.06 -3.90 13.39
N LEU A 41 2.55 -3.13 12.43
CA LEU A 41 2.82 -1.71 12.54
C LEU A 41 1.57 -0.92 12.17
N LYS A 42 1.27 0.12 12.92
CA LYS A 42 0.18 1.06 12.68
C LYS A 42 0.76 2.47 12.52
N LEU A 43 0.55 3.08 11.37
CA LEU A 43 0.86 4.50 11.13
C LEU A 43 0.04 5.41 12.04
N GLU A 44 0.65 6.52 12.43
CA GLU A 44 -0.06 7.61 13.07
C GLU A 44 -0.97 8.37 12.07
N PRO A 45 -2.07 8.98 12.55
CA PRO A 45 -2.95 9.75 11.69
C PRO A 45 -2.20 10.85 10.92
N GLY A 46 -2.37 10.90 9.59
CA GLY A 46 -1.72 11.88 8.72
C GLY A 46 -0.29 11.53 8.28
N ALA A 47 0.33 10.52 8.88
CA ALA A 47 1.63 10.01 8.42
C ALA A 47 1.50 9.18 7.13
N LYS A 48 2.62 8.99 6.43
CA LYS A 48 2.69 8.20 5.19
C LYS A 48 3.87 7.24 5.29
N TRP A 49 3.70 5.98 4.87
CA TRP A 49 4.79 4.99 4.73
C TRP A 49 5.93 5.52 3.85
N ARG A 50 5.58 6.26 2.79
CA ARG A 50 6.55 6.95 1.92
C ARG A 50 6.13 8.40 1.70
N GLN A 51 7.03 9.34 2.01
CA GLN A 51 6.77 10.78 1.84
C GLN A 51 6.84 11.23 0.38
N GLN A 52 7.78 10.68 -0.40
CA GLN A 52 7.93 10.96 -1.83
C GLN A 52 6.83 10.24 -2.63
N GLY A 53 5.66 10.88 -2.73
CA GLY A 53 4.51 10.38 -3.46
C GLY A 53 4.72 10.30 -4.97
N ASP A 54 5.54 11.19 -5.53
CA ASP A 54 5.80 11.27 -6.98
C ASP A 54 6.65 10.11 -7.52
N LEU A 55 7.26 9.33 -6.62
CA LEU A 55 8.07 8.16 -6.93
C LEU A 55 7.37 6.86 -6.53
N LEU A 56 6.04 6.86 -6.51
CA LEU A 56 5.21 5.67 -6.32
C LEU A 56 4.93 5.01 -7.68
N PRO A 57 4.89 3.67 -7.77
CA PRO A 57 5.14 2.72 -6.69
C PRO A 57 6.62 2.64 -6.30
N GLY A 58 6.90 2.51 -5.00
CA GLY A 58 8.28 2.53 -4.49
C GLY A 58 8.50 1.62 -3.29
N PRO A 59 9.72 1.05 -3.12
CA PRO A 59 10.00 0.12 -2.03
C PRO A 59 10.03 0.83 -0.67
N LEU A 60 9.46 0.19 0.34
CA LEU A 60 9.67 0.50 1.74
C LEU A 60 10.78 -0.40 2.27
N THR A 61 11.91 0.20 2.61
CA THR A 61 13.12 -0.52 3.02
C THR A 61 13.35 -0.38 4.51
N LEU A 62 13.51 -1.51 5.19
CA LEU A 62 13.84 -1.59 6.60
C LEU A 62 15.36 -1.75 6.76
N LEU A 63 16.00 -0.85 7.50
CA LEU A 63 17.45 -0.80 7.67
C LEU A 63 17.92 -1.63 8.86
N SER A 64 17.26 -1.46 10.01
CA SER A 64 17.64 -2.11 11.26
C SER A 64 16.44 -2.32 12.16
N VAL A 65 16.56 -3.31 13.05
CA VAL A 65 15.57 -3.69 14.04
C VAL A 65 16.25 -3.81 15.39
N ASP A 66 15.61 -3.33 16.44
CA ASP A 66 16.07 -3.47 17.82
C ASP A 66 14.99 -4.17 18.64
N THR A 67 15.28 -5.38 19.10
CA THR A 67 14.38 -6.22 19.90
C THR A 67 14.66 -6.11 21.41
N GLY A 68 15.49 -5.16 21.83
CA GLY A 68 15.93 -4.97 23.22
C GLY A 68 17.39 -5.33 23.47
N ALA A 69 18.05 -6.00 22.51
CA ALA A 69 19.48 -6.32 22.54
C ALA A 69 20.36 -5.30 21.78
N GLY A 70 19.75 -4.22 21.26
CA GLY A 70 20.39 -3.21 20.44
C GLY A 70 20.07 -3.36 18.95
N TRP A 71 20.51 -2.38 18.16
CA TRP A 71 20.19 -2.28 16.73
C TRP A 71 20.91 -3.33 15.89
N VAL A 72 20.15 -4.26 15.31
CA VAL A 72 20.61 -5.24 14.35
C VAL A 72 20.33 -4.75 12.92
N PRO A 73 21.35 -4.55 12.07
CA PRO A 73 21.15 -4.19 10.67
C PRO A 73 20.62 -5.38 9.86
N LEU A 74 19.62 -5.16 9.01
CA LEU A 74 18.98 -6.20 8.18
C LEU A 74 19.59 -6.33 6.77
N GLY A 75 20.58 -5.51 6.43
CA GLY A 75 21.27 -5.53 5.14
C GLY A 75 22.62 -6.24 5.22
N GLY A 76 23.07 -6.82 4.10
CA GLY A 76 24.40 -7.42 3.99
C GLY A 76 25.50 -6.43 4.39
N THR A 77 26.51 -6.94 5.10
CA THR A 77 27.60 -6.20 5.78
C THR A 77 28.30 -5.17 4.89
N ALA A 78 28.30 -5.37 3.58
CA ALA A 78 29.00 -4.52 2.61
C ALA A 78 28.21 -3.30 2.10
N GLY A 79 26.91 -3.14 2.40
CA GLY A 79 26.08 -2.17 1.67
C GLY A 79 25.16 -1.25 2.47
N LYS A 80 24.86 -1.53 3.75
CA LYS A 80 23.81 -0.81 4.52
C LYS A 80 22.48 -0.64 3.75
N ARG A 81 22.18 -1.51 2.77
CA ARG A 81 21.06 -1.34 1.83
C ARG A 81 19.69 -1.72 2.43
N GLY A 82 19.66 -2.21 3.68
CA GLY A 82 18.45 -2.71 4.33
C GLY A 82 17.79 -3.85 3.56
N LYS A 83 16.55 -4.17 3.91
CA LYS A 83 15.71 -5.16 3.25
C LYS A 83 14.37 -4.55 2.86
N VAL A 84 13.93 -4.78 1.64
CA VAL A 84 12.60 -4.33 1.18
C VAL A 84 11.55 -5.17 1.89
N VAL A 85 10.63 -4.53 2.61
CA VAL A 85 9.56 -5.19 3.37
C VAL A 85 8.19 -4.99 2.77
N ALA A 86 8.00 -3.95 1.96
CA ALA A 86 6.76 -3.71 1.22
C ALA A 86 7.03 -2.85 -0.01
N THR A 87 6.11 -2.87 -0.98
CA THR A 87 6.03 -1.86 -2.04
C THR A 87 4.83 -0.97 -1.76
N VAL A 88 5.08 0.32 -1.63
CA VAL A 88 4.02 1.30 -1.38
C VAL A 88 3.50 1.77 -2.73
N TYR A 89 2.17 1.71 -2.89
CA TYR A 89 1.45 2.20 -4.06
C TYR A 89 0.75 3.52 -3.73
N GLU A 90 0.43 4.28 -4.76
CA GLU A 90 -0.50 5.40 -4.65
C GLU A 90 -1.93 4.90 -4.47
N ASP A 91 -2.78 5.71 -3.83
CA ASP A 91 -4.21 5.38 -3.74
C ASP A 91 -4.87 5.49 -5.13
N PRO A 92 -5.73 4.54 -5.53
CA PRO A 92 -6.45 4.62 -6.79
C PRO A 92 -7.37 5.84 -6.81
N ARG A 93 -7.37 6.56 -7.93
CA ARG A 93 -8.22 7.73 -8.18
C ARG A 93 -8.81 7.61 -9.57
N VAL A 94 -10.14 7.70 -9.66
CA VAL A 94 -10.84 7.77 -10.94
C VAL A 94 -11.03 9.23 -11.30
N THR A 95 -10.65 9.61 -12.52
CA THR A 95 -10.94 10.92 -13.08
C THR A 95 -12.37 10.92 -13.61
N PRO A 96 -13.21 11.91 -13.26
CA PRO A 96 -14.55 11.99 -13.80
C PRO A 96 -14.52 12.15 -15.32
N SER A 97 -15.34 11.36 -16.01
CA SER A 97 -15.64 11.57 -17.42
C SER A 97 -16.97 12.30 -17.58
N THR A 98 -17.05 13.20 -18.55
CA THR A 98 -18.32 13.86 -18.94
C THR A 98 -19.05 13.09 -20.05
N ILE A 99 -18.56 11.90 -20.41
CA ILE A 99 -19.07 11.10 -21.50
C ILE A 99 -20.27 10.30 -20.99
N GLN A 100 -21.43 10.51 -21.61
CA GLN A 100 -22.61 9.68 -21.37
C GLN A 100 -22.53 8.43 -22.23
N HIS A 101 -22.50 7.26 -21.58
CA HIS A 101 -22.58 5.98 -22.26
C HIS A 101 -24.05 5.56 -22.39
N ARG A 102 -24.44 5.23 -23.62
CA ARG A 102 -25.74 4.62 -23.93
C ARG A 102 -25.51 3.16 -24.31
N ASN A 103 -26.33 2.27 -23.78
CA ASN A 103 -26.32 0.83 -24.01
C ASN A 103 -26.43 0.48 -25.51
N THR A 104 -27.11 1.31 -26.30
CA THR A 104 -27.26 1.09 -27.74
C THR A 104 -26.01 1.38 -28.58
N HIS A 105 -24.94 1.92 -27.99
CA HIS A 105 -23.74 2.34 -28.73
C HIS A 105 -22.41 2.00 -28.06
N SER A 106 -22.37 1.93 -26.72
CA SER A 106 -21.14 1.73 -25.97
C SER A 106 -21.08 0.31 -25.40
N HIS A 107 -20.34 -0.57 -26.08
CA HIS A 107 -20.01 -1.90 -25.56
C HIS A 107 -18.80 -1.90 -24.61
N HIS A 108 -18.13 -0.75 -24.47
CA HIS A 108 -16.96 -0.58 -23.61
C HIS A 108 -17.05 0.72 -22.83
N ILE A 109 -16.67 0.68 -21.56
CA ILE A 109 -16.50 1.83 -20.69
C ILE A 109 -15.02 1.87 -20.30
N THR A 110 -14.37 2.99 -20.57
CA THR A 110 -12.97 3.21 -20.18
C THR A 110 -12.94 4.09 -18.94
N LEU A 111 -12.40 3.55 -17.85
CA LEU A 111 -12.12 4.32 -16.65
C LEU A 111 -10.71 4.92 -16.76
N THR A 112 -10.60 6.24 -16.63
CA THR A 112 -9.32 6.95 -16.60
C THR A 112 -9.04 7.43 -15.20
N GLY A 113 -7.76 7.57 -14.85
CA GLY A 113 -7.36 7.81 -13.46
C GLY A 113 -5.92 7.42 -13.18
N GLN A 114 -5.57 7.37 -11.90
CA GLN A 114 -4.24 7.07 -11.36
C GLN A 114 -4.32 5.96 -10.32
N GLY A 115 -3.20 5.31 -10.00
CA GLY A 115 -3.13 4.28 -8.96
C GLY A 115 -3.83 2.96 -9.27
N PHE A 116 -4.13 2.68 -10.55
CA PHE A 116 -4.60 1.37 -10.97
C PHE A 116 -3.43 0.38 -10.99
N VAL A 117 -3.47 -0.60 -10.08
CA VAL A 117 -2.43 -1.62 -9.92
C VAL A 117 -2.95 -2.94 -10.48
N LYS A 118 -2.22 -3.48 -11.45
CA LYS A 118 -2.39 -4.85 -11.95
C LYS A 118 -1.21 -5.69 -11.47
N SER A 119 -1.41 -6.47 -10.41
CA SER A 119 -0.41 -7.45 -10.01
C SER A 119 -0.69 -8.81 -10.67
N PRO A 120 0.34 -9.50 -11.21
CA PRO A 120 0.18 -10.85 -11.72
C PRO A 120 0.07 -11.91 -10.60
N HIS A 121 0.32 -11.55 -9.35
CA HIS A 121 0.25 -12.45 -8.20
C HIS A 121 -0.99 -12.15 -7.36
N VAL A 122 -1.71 -13.21 -6.98
CA VAL A 122 -2.97 -13.15 -6.21
C VAL A 122 -2.78 -12.51 -4.83
N ASP A 123 -1.57 -12.63 -4.25
CA ASP A 123 -1.25 -12.14 -2.91
C ASP A 123 -0.84 -10.65 -2.87
N HIS A 124 -0.83 -9.98 -4.02
CA HIS A 124 -0.45 -8.58 -4.12
C HIS A 124 -1.68 -7.68 -4.30
N PRO A 125 -1.58 -6.40 -3.91
CA PRO A 125 -2.68 -5.46 -4.10
C PRO A 125 -3.04 -5.36 -5.59
N GLN A 126 -4.30 -5.67 -5.89
CA GLN A 126 -4.90 -5.49 -7.21
C GLN A 126 -6.06 -4.51 -7.07
N THR A 127 -6.19 -3.59 -8.02
CA THR A 127 -7.35 -2.71 -8.07
C THR A 127 -8.61 -3.54 -8.38
N THR A 128 -9.57 -3.49 -7.46
CA THR A 128 -10.90 -4.07 -7.65
C THR A 128 -11.89 -2.94 -7.94
N LEU A 129 -12.71 -3.11 -8.96
CA LEU A 129 -13.75 -2.16 -9.33
C LEU A 129 -15.08 -2.75 -8.89
N LYS A 130 -15.82 -2.00 -8.08
CA LYS A 130 -17.20 -2.33 -7.69
C LYS A 130 -18.10 -1.23 -8.23
N MET A 131 -19.09 -1.64 -9.02
CA MET A 131 -20.11 -0.74 -9.56
C MET A 131 -21.31 -0.79 -8.63
N ASP A 132 -21.88 0.36 -8.30
CA ASP A 132 -23.12 0.49 -7.54
C ASP A 132 -24.07 1.43 -8.31
N PRO A 133 -25.21 0.94 -8.84
CA PRO A 133 -25.65 -0.46 -8.80
C PRO A 133 -24.73 -1.39 -9.63
N PRO A 134 -24.75 -2.71 -9.36
CA PRO A 134 -24.08 -3.67 -10.21
C PRO A 134 -24.57 -3.54 -11.65
N LEU A 135 -23.67 -3.57 -12.62
CA LEU A 135 -24.04 -3.46 -14.03
C LEU A 135 -24.91 -4.67 -14.45
N GLN A 136 -26.10 -4.40 -14.97
CA GLN A 136 -27.05 -5.36 -15.50
C GLN A 136 -27.28 -5.06 -16.99
N CYS A 137 -27.20 -6.10 -17.83
CA CYS A 137 -27.69 -5.98 -19.20
C CYS A 137 -29.24 -5.98 -19.16
N PRO A 138 -29.97 -5.07 -19.83
CA PRO A 138 -29.54 -4.10 -20.84
C PRO A 138 -29.74 -2.63 -20.38
N GLU A 139 -29.32 -2.26 -19.18
CA GLU A 139 -29.59 -0.91 -18.66
C GLU A 139 -28.54 0.13 -19.09
N ASP A 140 -28.98 1.39 -19.22
CA ASP A 140 -28.10 2.55 -19.43
C ASP A 140 -27.53 3.01 -18.08
N TYR A 141 -26.21 3.21 -18.00
CA TYR A 141 -25.54 3.66 -16.77
C TYR A 141 -24.89 5.04 -16.97
N THR A 142 -25.08 5.93 -15.98
CA THR A 142 -24.39 7.22 -15.91
C THR A 142 -23.42 7.20 -14.73
N VAL A 143 -22.13 7.42 -15.01
CA VAL A 143 -21.12 7.58 -13.95
C VAL A 143 -21.21 9.02 -13.46
N THR A 144 -21.78 9.23 -12.27
CA THR A 144 -21.83 10.53 -11.59
C THR A 144 -20.98 10.47 -10.33
N VAL A 145 -20.31 11.57 -10.00
CA VAL A 145 -19.44 11.70 -8.81
C VAL A 145 -20.27 12.22 -7.64
#